data_AF-A0A386PNR0-F1
#
_entry.id   AF-A0A386PNR0-F1
#
_cell.length_a   1.000
_cell.length_b   1.000
_cell.length_c   1.000
_cell.angle_alpha   90.00
_cell.angle_beta   90.00
_cell.angle_gamma   90.00
#
_symmetry.space_group_name_H-M   'P 1'
#
loop_
_entity.id
_entity.type
_entity.pdbx_description
1 polymer ?
#
loop_
_entity_poly.entity_id
_entity_poly.type
_entity_poly.pdbx_seq_one_letter_code
_entity_poly.pdbx_strand_id
1 'polypeptide(L)'
;MIKTLMLLLLIVNFSFLQANSFEALNQEYQRVLENYNSGVTEGFSIKKDDDYVNHYINKLKSINNKLSLLKDDRVKYLGSDINFQIASMIQHAKGDSNSSDSYSILLSTKKTLLDLISSGDFKGLEKSVRSDSYRILGDVNLSLLKYMGGRELMKVSSEAKNALEKSLEIDEQNALANISLSTWYLYSPRIAGGNPRETIRLALKGLKYSKNSVEKYLANIWTSQGYFLLKQTKEQEKYLNDASAIFPNGVFHKMVGEKNKLGELP
;
A
#
# COMPACT_ATOMS: atom_id res chain seq x y z
N MET A 1 -42.89 24.85 -12.64
CA MET A 1 -42.21 23.84 -13.48
C MET A 1 -40.72 24.18 -13.70
N ILE A 2 -40.37 25.35 -14.24
CA ILE A 2 -38.96 25.73 -14.49
C ILE A 2 -38.10 25.80 -13.20
N LYS A 3 -38.63 26.38 -12.10
CA LYS A 3 -37.91 26.48 -10.81
C LYS A 3 -37.62 25.10 -10.18
N THR A 4 -38.55 24.16 -10.31
CA THR A 4 -38.40 22.79 -9.79
C THR A 4 -37.36 22.01 -10.59
N LEU A 5 -37.32 22.18 -11.91
CA LEU A 5 -36.32 21.56 -12.79
C LEU A 5 -34.91 22.11 -12.53
N MET A 6 -34.76 23.44 -12.34
CA MET A 6 -33.48 24.04 -11.98
C MET A 6 -32.98 23.57 -10.61
N LEU A 7 -33.86 23.43 -9.61
CA LEU A 7 -33.49 22.92 -8.29
C LEU A 7 -33.04 21.46 -8.37
N LEU A 8 -33.73 20.63 -9.16
CA LEU A 8 -33.36 19.23 -9.38
C LEU A 8 -32.00 19.11 -10.08
N LEU A 9 -31.75 19.92 -11.11
CA LEU A 9 -30.46 19.99 -11.81
C LEU A 9 -29.33 20.45 -10.88
N LEU A 10 -29.60 21.40 -9.98
CA LEU A 10 -28.64 21.86 -8.96
C LEU A 10 -28.31 20.75 -7.96
N ILE A 11 -29.31 20.02 -7.46
CA ILE A 11 -29.11 18.92 -6.51
C ILE A 11 -28.33 17.77 -7.17
N VAL A 12 -28.68 17.41 -8.41
CA VAL A 12 -27.98 16.37 -9.16
C VAL A 12 -26.53 16.78 -9.45
N ASN A 13 -26.29 18.02 -9.88
CA ASN A 13 -24.94 18.52 -10.09
C ASN A 13 -24.12 18.58 -8.79
N PHE A 14 -24.72 19.01 -7.67
CA PHE A 14 -24.04 19.06 -6.38
C PHE A 14 -23.68 17.65 -5.88
N SER A 15 -24.60 16.69 -6.00
CA SER A 15 -24.37 15.29 -5.64
C SER A 15 -23.31 14.65 -6.52
N PHE A 16 -23.30 14.97 -7.82
CA PHE A 16 -22.29 14.50 -8.77
C PHE A 16 -20.91 15.12 -8.52
N LEU A 17 -20.84 16.41 -8.17
CA LEU A 17 -19.60 17.08 -7.79
C LEU A 17 -19.04 16.52 -6.48
N GLN A 18 -19.90 16.26 -5.49
CA GLN A 18 -19.50 15.67 -4.21
C GLN A 18 -19.02 14.22 -4.37
N ALA A 19 -19.66 13.44 -5.24
CA ALA A 19 -19.26 12.06 -5.53
C ALA A 19 -17.89 11.96 -6.26
N ASN A 20 -17.42 13.06 -6.87
CA ASN A 20 -16.15 13.13 -7.58
C ASN A 20 -15.14 14.08 -6.90
N SER A 21 -15.30 14.37 -5.60
CA SER A 21 -14.26 15.11 -4.86
C SER A 21 -13.03 14.23 -4.58
N PHE A 22 -11.89 14.87 -4.27
CA PHE A 22 -10.70 14.16 -3.86
C PHE A 22 -10.97 13.25 -2.65
N GLU A 23 -11.68 13.76 -1.64
CA GLU A 23 -12.00 13.02 -0.42
C GLU A 23 -12.92 11.81 -0.70
N ALA A 24 -13.91 11.97 -1.59
CA ALA A 24 -14.79 10.87 -1.98
C ALA A 24 -14.03 9.76 -2.72
N LEU A 25 -13.16 10.13 -3.65
CA LEU A 25 -12.32 9.17 -4.39
C LEU A 25 -11.30 8.49 -3.47
N ASN A 26 -10.71 9.21 -2.51
CA ASN A 26 -9.83 8.62 -1.51
C ASN A 26 -10.57 7.60 -0.63
N GLN A 27 -11.80 7.91 -0.20
CA GLN A 27 -12.62 6.94 0.55
C GLN A 27 -12.99 5.71 -0.30
N GLU A 28 -13.33 5.90 -1.58
CA GLU A 28 -13.58 4.80 -2.51
C GLU A 28 -12.33 3.91 -2.65
N TYR A 29 -11.15 4.52 -2.81
CA TYR A 29 -9.87 3.82 -2.87
C TYR A 29 -9.61 2.98 -1.61
N GLN A 30 -9.76 3.55 -0.41
CA GLN A 30 -9.57 2.82 0.84
C GLN A 30 -10.51 1.62 0.97
N ARG A 31 -11.78 1.78 0.55
CA ARG A 31 -12.75 0.67 0.54
C ARG A 31 -12.35 -0.44 -0.43
N VAL A 32 -11.85 -0.09 -1.61
CA VAL A 32 -11.35 -1.06 -2.60
C VAL A 32 -10.18 -1.86 -2.03
N LEU A 33 -9.25 -1.21 -1.32
CA LEU A 33 -8.15 -1.91 -0.65
C LEU A 33 -8.61 -2.81 0.49
N GLU A 34 -9.56 -2.36 1.31
CA GLU A 34 -10.13 -3.17 2.38
C GLU A 34 -10.82 -4.43 1.82
N ASN A 35 -11.61 -4.28 0.76
CA ASN A 35 -12.27 -5.40 0.09
C ASN A 35 -11.25 -6.38 -0.53
N TYR A 36 -10.20 -5.86 -1.17
CA TYR A 36 -9.12 -6.70 -1.71
C TYR A 36 -8.39 -7.49 -0.62
N ASN A 37 -8.01 -6.84 0.47
CA ASN A 37 -7.25 -7.48 1.55
C ASN A 37 -8.09 -8.43 2.41
N SER A 38 -9.39 -8.17 2.52
CA SER A 38 -10.32 -9.02 3.27
C SER A 38 -10.71 -10.32 2.57
N GLY A 39 -10.44 -10.45 1.27
CA GLY A 39 -10.87 -11.61 0.47
C GLY A 39 -12.35 -11.55 0.08
N VAL A 40 -12.99 -10.36 0.12
CA VAL A 40 -14.40 -10.21 -0.23
C VAL A 40 -14.58 -10.30 -1.75
N THR A 41 -15.51 -11.14 -2.20
CA THR A 41 -15.73 -11.43 -3.63
C THR A 41 -16.90 -10.64 -4.24
N GLU A 42 -17.60 -9.84 -3.43
CA GLU A 42 -18.76 -9.01 -3.81
C GLU A 42 -19.83 -9.74 -4.64
N GLY A 43 -19.99 -11.06 -4.46
CA GLY A 43 -21.02 -11.85 -5.16
C GLY A 43 -20.72 -12.17 -6.62
N PHE A 44 -19.51 -11.88 -7.12
CA PHE A 44 -19.07 -12.36 -8.43
C PHE A 44 -18.56 -13.81 -8.34
N SER A 45 -18.96 -14.65 -9.29
CA SER A 45 -18.42 -16.01 -9.41
C SER A 45 -16.95 -15.94 -9.83
N ILE A 46 -16.04 -16.00 -8.88
CA ILE A 46 -14.60 -16.12 -9.15
C ILE A 46 -14.38 -17.52 -9.71
N LYS A 47 -14.03 -17.62 -10.99
CA LYS A 47 -13.72 -18.91 -11.62
C LYS A 47 -12.23 -19.24 -11.49
N LYS A 48 -11.37 -18.22 -11.34
CA LYS A 48 -9.91 -18.32 -11.12
C LYS A 48 -9.38 -17.15 -10.29
N ASP A 49 -8.27 -17.34 -9.57
CA ASP A 49 -7.63 -16.30 -8.74
C ASP A 49 -7.28 -15.02 -9.53
N ASP A 50 -6.95 -15.16 -10.82
CA ASP A 50 -6.69 -14.02 -11.71
C ASP A 50 -7.91 -13.11 -11.88
N ASP A 51 -9.14 -13.66 -11.86
CA ASP A 51 -10.37 -12.88 -12.01
C ASP A 51 -10.58 -11.94 -10.80
N TYR A 52 -10.21 -12.41 -9.61
CA TYR A 52 -10.27 -11.62 -8.38
C TYR A 52 -9.31 -10.43 -8.43
N VAL A 53 -8.05 -10.68 -8.77
CA VAL A 53 -7.03 -9.61 -8.83
C VAL A 53 -7.38 -8.59 -9.91
N ASN A 54 -7.80 -9.06 -11.10
CA ASN A 54 -8.17 -8.18 -12.20
C ASN A 54 -9.40 -7.30 -11.87
N HIS A 55 -10.37 -7.82 -11.12
CA HIS A 55 -11.52 -7.05 -10.64
C HIS A 55 -11.09 -5.81 -9.84
N TYR A 56 -10.22 -6.00 -8.85
CA TYR A 56 -9.74 -4.90 -8.01
C TYR A 56 -8.82 -3.94 -8.76
N ILE A 57 -7.96 -4.44 -9.66
CA ILE A 57 -7.17 -3.59 -10.57
C ILE A 57 -8.08 -2.69 -11.41
N ASN A 58 -9.18 -3.21 -11.95
CA ASN A 58 -10.11 -2.42 -12.77
C ASN A 58 -10.82 -1.34 -11.97
N LYS A 59 -11.20 -1.63 -10.71
CA LYS A 59 -11.74 -0.60 -9.80
C LYS A 59 -10.72 0.51 -9.53
N LEU A 60 -9.48 0.14 -9.22
CA LEU A 60 -8.40 1.10 -8.98
C LEU A 60 -8.13 1.98 -10.21
N LYS A 61 -8.09 1.39 -11.41
CA LYS A 61 -7.98 2.14 -12.68
C LYS A 61 -9.15 3.10 -12.89
N SER A 62 -10.38 2.69 -12.56
CA SER A 62 -11.56 3.56 -12.64
C SER A 62 -11.43 4.77 -11.73
N ILE A 63 -11.00 4.58 -10.49
CA ILE A 63 -10.75 5.68 -9.54
C ILE A 63 -9.67 6.61 -10.08
N ASN A 64 -8.54 6.06 -10.57
CA ASN A 64 -7.45 6.85 -11.11
C ASN A 64 -7.87 7.71 -12.32
N ASN A 65 -8.74 7.16 -13.17
CA ASN A 65 -9.31 7.88 -14.31
C ASN A 65 -10.20 9.05 -13.87
N LYS A 66 -11.00 8.89 -12.80
CA LYS A 66 -11.79 10.00 -12.24
C LYS A 66 -10.88 11.04 -11.59
N LEU A 67 -9.84 10.58 -10.89
CA LEU A 67 -8.89 11.42 -10.16
C LEU A 67 -8.11 12.34 -11.11
N SER A 68 -7.73 11.86 -12.30
CA SER A 68 -6.99 12.65 -13.30
C SER A 68 -7.78 13.81 -13.89
N LEU A 69 -9.10 13.84 -13.69
CA LEU A 69 -9.97 14.94 -14.12
C LEU A 69 -10.03 16.08 -13.09
N LEU A 70 -9.52 15.87 -11.88
CA LEU A 70 -9.54 16.87 -10.82
C LEU A 70 -8.38 17.86 -10.94
N LYS A 71 -8.66 19.13 -10.67
CA LYS A 71 -7.65 20.19 -10.55
C LYS A 71 -7.23 20.32 -9.09
N ASP A 72 -6.52 19.32 -8.59
CA ASP A 72 -6.04 19.24 -7.20
C ASP A 72 -4.63 18.66 -7.18
N ASP A 73 -3.69 19.34 -6.54
CA ASP A 73 -2.28 18.91 -6.50
C ASP A 73 -2.07 17.58 -5.78
N ARG A 74 -3.00 17.20 -4.88
CA ARG A 74 -3.00 15.92 -4.17
C ARG A 74 -3.28 14.73 -5.08
N VAL A 75 -3.79 14.96 -6.30
CA VAL A 75 -4.00 13.92 -7.32
C VAL A 75 -2.74 13.14 -7.63
N LYS A 76 -1.58 13.82 -7.72
CA LYS A 76 -0.29 13.16 -8.01
C LYS A 76 0.09 12.17 -6.92
N TYR A 77 -0.20 12.52 -5.66
CA TYR A 77 0.01 11.66 -4.50
C TYR A 77 -0.89 10.42 -4.58
N LEU A 78 -2.22 10.62 -4.60
CA LEU A 78 -3.17 9.50 -4.53
C LEU A 78 -3.11 8.61 -5.78
N GLY A 79 -2.92 9.21 -6.96
CA GLY A 79 -2.73 8.47 -8.20
C GLY A 79 -1.46 7.62 -8.19
N SER A 80 -0.39 8.10 -7.53
CA SER A 80 0.83 7.31 -7.34
C SER A 80 0.62 6.12 -6.39
N ASP A 81 -0.13 6.31 -5.30
CA ASP A 81 -0.48 5.20 -4.41
C ASP A 81 -1.33 4.15 -5.13
N ILE A 82 -2.36 4.59 -5.87
CA ILE A 82 -3.20 3.70 -6.69
C ILE A 82 -2.35 2.90 -7.70
N ASN A 83 -1.44 3.56 -8.41
CA ASN A 83 -0.56 2.89 -9.37
C ASN A 83 0.39 1.89 -8.69
N PHE A 84 0.92 2.23 -7.51
CA PHE A 84 1.71 1.29 -6.71
C PHE A 84 0.88 0.06 -6.32
N GLN A 85 -0.36 0.22 -5.85
CA GLN A 85 -1.23 -0.90 -5.50
C GLN A 85 -1.56 -1.78 -6.72
N ILE A 86 -1.83 -1.18 -7.88
CA ILE A 86 -2.02 -1.92 -9.13
C ILE A 86 -0.77 -2.74 -9.48
N ALA A 87 0.42 -2.14 -9.40
CA ALA A 87 1.67 -2.84 -9.70
C ALA A 87 1.93 -3.99 -8.71
N SER A 88 1.66 -3.77 -7.42
CA SER A 88 1.78 -4.80 -6.38
C SER A 88 0.83 -5.98 -6.63
N MET A 89 -0.43 -5.70 -6.99
CA MET A 89 -1.41 -6.72 -7.37
C MET A 89 -0.98 -7.53 -8.60
N ILE A 90 -0.42 -6.88 -9.62
CA ILE A 90 0.13 -7.56 -10.81
C ILE A 90 1.32 -8.44 -10.43
N GLN A 91 2.22 -7.97 -9.55
CA GLN A 91 3.35 -8.76 -9.07
C GLN A 91 2.88 -10.00 -8.31
N HIS A 92 1.87 -9.85 -7.44
CA HIS A 92 1.29 -10.95 -6.68
C HIS A 92 0.66 -12.00 -7.61
N ALA A 93 -0.16 -11.59 -8.58
CA ALA A 93 -0.75 -12.51 -9.56
C ALA A 93 0.28 -13.26 -10.42
N LYS A 94 1.48 -12.68 -10.61
CA LYS A 94 2.57 -13.31 -11.37
C LYS A 94 3.51 -14.19 -10.53
N GLY A 95 3.35 -14.20 -9.20
CA GLY A 95 4.20 -14.97 -8.30
C GLY A 95 5.68 -14.63 -8.47
N ASP A 96 6.53 -15.62 -8.65
CA ASP A 96 7.99 -15.43 -8.79
C ASP A 96 8.41 -14.82 -10.13
N SER A 97 7.50 -14.79 -11.12
CA SER A 97 7.81 -14.21 -12.43
C SER A 97 7.83 -12.68 -12.40
N ASN A 98 8.75 -12.10 -13.17
CA ASN A 98 8.80 -10.66 -13.41
C ASN A 98 7.70 -10.23 -14.39
N SER A 99 7.10 -9.07 -14.14
CA SER A 99 6.08 -8.49 -15.01
C SER A 99 6.53 -7.14 -15.55
N SER A 100 6.71 -7.05 -16.87
CA SER A 100 7.04 -5.82 -17.59
C SER A 100 6.05 -4.69 -17.30
N ASP A 101 4.77 -5.04 -17.15
CA ASP A 101 3.69 -4.07 -16.91
C ASP A 101 3.85 -3.45 -15.52
N SER A 102 4.02 -4.28 -14.48
CA SER A 102 4.23 -3.76 -13.13
C SER A 102 5.54 -2.97 -13.02
N TYR A 103 6.62 -3.41 -13.69
CA TYR A 103 7.88 -2.68 -13.71
C TYR A 103 7.71 -1.28 -14.34
N SER A 104 7.02 -1.20 -15.48
CA SER A 104 6.77 0.07 -16.18
C SER A 104 5.90 1.02 -15.34
N ILE A 105 4.87 0.49 -14.66
CA ILE A 105 4.03 1.27 -13.74
C ILE A 105 4.87 1.79 -12.57
N LEU A 106 5.72 0.96 -11.95
CA LEU A 106 6.57 1.36 -10.84
C LEU A 106 7.56 2.46 -11.23
N LEU A 107 8.21 2.36 -12.40
CA LEU A 107 9.11 3.41 -12.89
C LEU A 107 8.40 4.75 -13.14
N SER A 108 7.22 4.72 -13.77
CA SER A 108 6.41 5.92 -14.00
C SER A 108 5.94 6.55 -12.68
N THR A 109 5.55 5.70 -11.72
CA THR A 109 5.13 6.12 -10.37
C THR A 109 6.29 6.76 -9.62
N LYS A 110 7.49 6.14 -9.62
CA LYS A 110 8.71 6.71 -9.04
C LYS A 110 8.99 8.10 -9.59
N LYS A 111 8.93 8.26 -10.92
CA LYS A 111 9.14 9.56 -11.57
C LYS A 111 8.12 10.59 -11.10
N THR A 112 6.83 10.25 -11.12
CA THR A 112 5.74 11.15 -10.70
C THR A 112 5.92 11.62 -9.24
N LEU A 113 6.32 10.72 -8.34
CA LEU A 113 6.59 11.05 -6.95
C LEU A 113 7.81 11.97 -6.78
N LEU A 114 8.89 11.70 -7.51
CA LEU A 114 10.09 12.56 -7.47
C LEU A 114 9.77 13.97 -8.00
N ASP A 115 8.98 14.07 -9.07
CA ASP A 115 8.51 15.34 -9.63
C ASP A 115 7.60 16.09 -8.63
N LEU A 116 6.70 15.37 -7.96
CA LEU A 116 5.85 15.94 -6.90
C LEU A 116 6.70 16.45 -5.72
N ILE A 117 7.59 15.62 -5.18
CA ILE A 117 8.40 15.94 -4.00
C ILE A 117 9.34 17.12 -4.26
N SER A 118 9.83 17.26 -5.50
CA SER A 118 10.73 18.34 -5.91
C SER A 118 10.00 19.63 -6.28
N SER A 119 8.67 19.63 -6.33
CA SER A 119 7.89 20.81 -6.71
C SER A 119 7.92 21.89 -5.62
N GLY A 120 7.74 23.15 -6.03
CA GLY A 120 7.61 24.27 -5.09
C GLY A 120 6.40 24.12 -4.16
N ASP A 121 5.32 23.53 -4.67
CA ASP A 121 4.03 23.39 -3.98
C ASP A 121 4.05 22.27 -2.94
N PHE A 122 5.01 21.33 -3.03
CA PHE A 122 5.07 20.17 -2.13
C PHE A 122 5.08 20.58 -0.66
N LYS A 123 5.80 21.65 -0.30
CA LYS A 123 5.88 22.16 1.08
C LYS A 123 4.54 22.66 1.61
N GLY A 124 3.65 23.12 0.73
CA GLY A 124 2.31 23.61 1.07
C GLY A 124 1.28 22.49 1.28
N LEU A 125 1.60 21.25 0.89
CA LEU A 125 0.71 20.11 1.08
C LEU A 125 0.61 19.71 2.56
N GLU A 126 -0.53 19.10 2.90
CA GLU A 126 -0.78 18.54 4.22
C GLU A 126 0.35 17.62 4.69
N LYS A 127 0.64 17.64 5.99
CA LYS A 127 1.69 16.82 6.61
C LYS A 127 1.53 15.33 6.25
N SER A 128 0.29 14.83 6.28
CA SER A 128 -0.10 13.47 5.89
C SER A 128 0.30 13.17 4.44
N VAL A 129 -0.09 14.01 3.49
CA VAL A 129 0.22 13.86 2.06
C VAL A 129 1.73 13.87 1.81
N ARG A 130 2.47 14.78 2.47
CA ARG A 130 3.93 14.86 2.31
C ARG A 130 4.64 13.62 2.85
N SER A 131 4.27 13.19 4.06
CA SER A 131 4.80 11.97 4.65
C SER A 131 4.49 10.76 3.77
N ASP A 132 3.24 10.62 3.33
CA ASP A 132 2.79 9.47 2.56
C ASP A 132 3.39 9.44 1.15
N SER A 133 3.66 10.59 0.53
CA SER A 133 4.39 10.66 -0.76
C SER A 133 5.79 10.04 -0.66
N TYR A 134 6.52 10.32 0.44
CA TYR A 134 7.81 9.68 0.70
C TYR A 134 7.67 8.19 1.03
N ARG A 135 6.59 7.80 1.73
CA ARG A 135 6.30 6.38 1.96
C ARG A 135 6.13 5.65 0.64
N ILE A 136 5.25 6.12 -0.24
CA ILE A 136 4.98 5.48 -1.53
C ILE A 136 6.27 5.37 -2.35
N LEU A 137 7.12 6.40 -2.32
CA LEU A 137 8.42 6.34 -3.01
C LEU A 137 9.29 5.20 -2.46
N GLY A 138 9.31 5.04 -1.13
CA GLY A 138 9.95 3.92 -0.45
C GLY A 138 9.41 2.57 -0.91
N ASP A 139 8.08 2.41 -0.90
CA ASP A 139 7.41 1.18 -1.29
C ASP A 139 7.60 0.83 -2.77
N VAL A 140 7.54 1.83 -3.65
CA VAL A 140 7.85 1.66 -5.07
C VAL A 140 9.29 1.16 -5.24
N ASN A 141 10.25 1.73 -4.51
CA ASN A 141 11.64 1.27 -4.56
C ASN A 141 11.79 -0.16 -4.01
N LEU A 142 11.09 -0.52 -2.92
CA LEU A 142 11.06 -1.89 -2.40
C LEU A 142 10.53 -2.88 -3.45
N SER A 143 9.42 -2.56 -4.11
CA SER A 143 8.85 -3.38 -5.19
C SER A 143 9.74 -3.47 -6.43
N LEU A 144 10.54 -2.44 -6.69
CA LEU A 144 11.51 -2.44 -7.80
C LEU A 144 12.69 -3.39 -7.56
N LEU A 145 13.01 -3.73 -6.30
CA LEU A 145 14.14 -4.63 -5.98
C LEU A 145 14.01 -6.00 -6.65
N LYS A 146 12.77 -6.47 -6.90
CA LYS A 146 12.49 -7.72 -7.62
C LYS A 146 13.13 -7.76 -9.03
N TYR A 147 13.37 -6.60 -9.63
CA TYR A 147 13.92 -6.47 -10.99
C TYR A 147 15.43 -6.20 -11.01
N MET A 148 16.08 -6.19 -9.85
CA MET A 148 17.44 -5.66 -9.71
C MET A 148 18.40 -6.73 -9.19
N GLY A 149 19.68 -6.52 -9.48
CA GLY A 149 20.77 -7.34 -8.98
C GLY A 149 22.01 -6.52 -8.68
N GLY A 150 22.92 -7.10 -7.89
CA GLY A 150 24.24 -6.52 -7.61
C GLY A 150 24.16 -5.12 -7.00
N ARG A 151 24.96 -4.18 -7.55
CA ARG A 151 25.09 -2.82 -7.01
C ARG A 151 23.81 -2.00 -7.10
N GLU A 152 23.00 -2.20 -8.14
CA GLU A 152 21.75 -1.45 -8.30
C GLU A 152 20.73 -1.83 -7.22
N LEU A 153 20.65 -3.11 -6.88
CA LEU A 153 19.81 -3.59 -5.77
C LEU A 153 20.18 -2.91 -4.45
N MET A 154 21.48 -2.80 -4.13
CA MET A 154 21.92 -2.13 -2.91
C MET A 154 21.58 -0.64 -2.91
N LYS A 155 21.80 0.03 -4.03
CA LYS A 155 21.48 1.46 -4.19
C LYS A 155 19.98 1.71 -4.00
N VAL A 156 19.13 0.98 -4.73
CA VAL A 156 17.68 1.19 -4.68
C VAL A 156 17.10 0.75 -3.33
N SER A 157 17.69 -0.25 -2.67
CA SER A 157 17.33 -0.61 -1.30
C SER A 157 17.65 0.52 -0.31
N SER A 158 18.80 1.17 -0.46
CA SER A 158 19.14 2.35 0.35
C SER A 158 18.22 3.53 0.04
N GLU A 159 17.87 3.77 -1.22
CA GLU A 159 16.90 4.81 -1.60
C GLU A 159 15.51 4.55 -0.98
N ALA A 160 15.08 3.27 -0.96
CA ALA A 160 13.84 2.88 -0.31
C ALA A 160 13.85 3.23 1.18
N LYS A 161 14.89 2.79 1.90
CA LYS A 161 15.05 3.08 3.32
C LYS A 161 15.05 4.58 3.60
N ASN A 162 15.86 5.35 2.86
CA ASN A 162 15.96 6.80 3.07
C ASN A 162 14.62 7.50 2.85
N ALA A 163 13.84 7.08 1.85
CA ALA A 163 12.51 7.63 1.62
C ALA A 163 11.54 7.31 2.78
N LEU A 164 11.57 6.07 3.28
CA LEU A 164 10.76 5.65 4.43
C LEU A 164 11.15 6.37 5.72
N GLU A 165 12.45 6.54 5.99
CA GLU A 165 12.93 7.35 7.11
C GLU A 165 12.47 8.82 6.96
N LYS A 166 12.55 9.38 5.75
CA LYS A 166 12.07 10.74 5.49
C LYS A 166 10.57 10.90 5.72
N SER A 167 9.79 9.89 5.36
CA SER A 167 8.36 9.83 5.64
C SER A 167 8.09 9.94 7.14
N LEU A 168 8.85 9.20 7.95
CA LEU A 168 8.74 9.18 9.42
C LEU A 168 9.33 10.41 10.11
N GLU A 169 10.31 11.09 9.51
CA GLU A 169 10.75 12.41 9.96
C GLU A 169 9.64 13.46 9.84
N ILE A 170 8.83 13.39 8.77
CA ILE A 170 7.70 14.30 8.54
C ILE A 170 6.51 13.94 9.43
N ASP A 171 6.21 12.64 9.52
CA ASP A 171 5.16 12.12 10.38
C ASP A 171 5.53 10.78 11.00
N GLU A 172 6.03 10.81 12.23
CA GLU A 172 6.42 9.59 12.93
C GLU A 172 5.22 8.67 13.24
N GLN A 173 3.99 9.17 13.11
CA GLN A 173 2.75 8.43 13.31
C GLN A 173 2.19 7.86 12.00
N ASN A 174 2.90 8.00 10.88
CA ASN A 174 2.49 7.34 9.64
C ASN A 174 2.59 5.81 9.80
N ALA A 175 1.44 5.16 9.95
CA ALA A 175 1.34 3.74 10.23
C ALA A 175 1.95 2.90 9.10
N LEU A 176 1.60 3.21 7.85
CA LEU A 176 2.11 2.50 6.67
C LEU A 176 3.62 2.71 6.50
N ALA A 177 4.17 3.90 6.75
CA ALA A 177 5.62 4.10 6.70
C ALA A 177 6.39 3.29 7.76
N ASN A 178 5.85 3.18 8.97
CA ASN A 178 6.42 2.30 9.99
C ASN A 178 6.36 0.83 9.53
N ILE A 179 5.24 0.39 8.94
CA ILE A 179 5.07 -0.95 8.41
C ILE A 179 6.07 -1.23 7.27
N SER A 180 6.15 -0.35 6.28
CA SER A 180 7.07 -0.48 5.14
C SER A 180 8.54 -0.47 5.56
N LEU A 181 8.93 0.37 6.53
CA LEU A 181 10.30 0.32 7.05
C LEU A 181 10.57 -0.98 7.81
N SER A 182 9.56 -1.53 8.49
CA SER A 182 9.69 -2.84 9.15
C SER A 182 9.97 -3.97 8.15
N THR A 183 9.38 -3.94 6.94
CA THR A 183 9.63 -4.94 5.89
C THR A 183 11.04 -4.79 5.32
N TRP A 184 11.54 -3.55 5.15
CA TRP A 184 12.94 -3.33 4.78
C TRP A 184 13.90 -3.99 5.79
N TYR A 185 13.67 -3.80 7.10
CA TYR A 185 14.49 -4.43 8.14
C TYR A 185 14.34 -5.96 8.21
N LEU A 186 13.19 -6.50 7.79
CA LEU A 186 12.91 -7.93 7.80
C LEU A 186 13.70 -8.64 6.70
N TYR A 187 13.65 -8.12 5.48
CA TYR A 187 14.24 -8.76 4.30
C TYR A 187 15.69 -8.36 4.03
N SER A 188 16.16 -7.25 4.59
CA SER A 188 17.56 -6.86 4.43
C SER A 188 18.50 -7.87 5.08
N PRO A 189 19.63 -8.22 4.45
CA PRO A 189 20.66 -9.00 5.11
C PRO A 189 21.19 -8.31 6.36
N ARG A 190 21.60 -9.07 7.38
CA ARG A 190 22.14 -8.52 8.63
C ARG A 190 23.33 -7.57 8.41
N ILE A 191 24.20 -7.90 7.44
CA ILE A 191 25.35 -7.06 7.07
C ILE A 191 24.94 -5.71 6.46
N ALA A 192 23.75 -5.63 5.89
CA ALA A 192 23.18 -4.42 5.31
C ALA A 192 22.27 -3.66 6.27
N GLY A 193 22.15 -4.13 7.53
CA GLY A 193 21.32 -3.50 8.57
C GLY A 193 20.01 -4.21 8.90
N GLY A 194 19.74 -5.38 8.30
CA GLY A 194 18.58 -6.20 8.64
C GLY A 194 18.53 -6.57 10.12
N ASN A 195 17.36 -6.46 10.73
CA ASN A 195 17.19 -6.65 12.17
C ASN A 195 15.74 -7.02 12.53
N PRO A 196 15.46 -8.30 12.86
CA PRO A 196 14.12 -8.74 13.24
C PRO A 196 13.52 -8.02 14.45
N ARG A 197 14.33 -7.58 15.41
CA ARG A 197 13.84 -6.81 16.56
C ARG A 197 13.36 -5.42 16.13
N GLU A 198 14.05 -4.83 15.15
CA GLU A 198 13.67 -3.54 14.60
C GLU A 198 12.40 -3.65 13.74
N THR A 199 12.26 -4.75 12.99
CA THR A 199 10.99 -5.11 12.34
C THR A 199 9.84 -5.13 13.35
N ILE A 200 9.97 -5.87 14.46
CA ILE A 200 8.92 -5.92 15.50
C ILE A 200 8.63 -4.52 16.05
N ARG A 201 9.67 -3.77 16.41
CA ARG A 201 9.53 -2.42 16.99
C ARG A 201 8.75 -1.48 16.08
N LEU A 202 9.09 -1.46 14.79
CA LEU A 202 8.44 -0.61 13.79
C LEU A 202 7.04 -1.11 13.44
N ALA A 203 6.85 -2.42 13.24
CA ALA A 203 5.53 -2.99 12.96
C ALA A 203 4.55 -2.73 14.11
N LEU A 204 4.98 -2.83 15.37
CA LEU A 204 4.18 -2.45 16.53
C LEU A 204 3.89 -0.94 16.61
N LYS A 205 4.84 -0.08 16.19
CA LYS A 205 4.57 1.37 16.05
C LYS A 205 3.53 1.63 14.96
N GLY A 206 3.60 0.91 13.84
CA GLY A 206 2.58 0.89 12.80
C GLY A 206 1.21 0.46 13.33
N LEU A 207 1.15 -0.63 14.09
CA LEU A 207 -0.08 -1.12 14.72
C LEU A 207 -0.70 -0.07 15.66
N LYS A 208 0.14 0.57 16.50
CA LYS A 208 -0.28 1.61 17.44
C LYS A 208 -0.96 2.79 16.75
N TYR A 209 -0.45 3.20 15.58
CA TYR A 209 -0.97 4.36 14.85
C TYR A 209 -1.93 4.01 13.71
N SER A 210 -2.27 2.73 13.56
CA SER A 210 -3.18 2.27 12.51
C SER A 210 -4.57 2.87 12.66
N LYS A 211 -5.11 3.45 11.59
CA LYS A 211 -6.40 4.13 11.52
C LYS A 211 -7.50 3.28 10.90
N ASN A 212 -7.14 2.24 10.16
CA ASN A 212 -8.09 1.37 9.46
C ASN A 212 -7.73 -0.12 9.63
N SER A 213 -8.62 -0.99 9.14
CA SER A 213 -8.48 -2.45 9.22
C SER A 213 -7.27 -2.97 8.44
N VAL A 214 -6.98 -2.39 7.28
CA VAL A 214 -5.86 -2.80 6.41
C VAL A 214 -4.52 -2.55 7.09
N GLU A 215 -4.32 -1.37 7.67
CA GLU A 215 -3.10 -1.03 8.40
C GLU A 215 -2.88 -1.95 9.60
N LYS A 216 -3.93 -2.21 10.39
CA LYS A 216 -3.86 -3.14 11.54
C LYS A 216 -3.54 -4.56 11.08
N TYR A 217 -4.18 -5.01 10.02
CA TYR A 217 -3.96 -6.32 9.41
C TYR A 217 -2.51 -6.50 8.98
N LEU A 218 -1.97 -5.56 8.20
CA LEU A 218 -0.58 -5.59 7.75
C LEU A 218 0.40 -5.50 8.91
N ALA A 219 0.17 -4.60 9.88
CA ALA A 219 1.04 -4.46 11.03
C ALA A 219 1.13 -5.75 11.88
N ASN A 220 0.00 -6.44 12.07
CA ASN A 220 -0.03 -7.74 12.75
C ASN A 220 0.77 -8.79 11.97
N ILE A 221 0.60 -8.88 10.64
CA ILE A 221 1.36 -9.82 9.81
C ILE A 221 2.87 -9.59 9.93
N TRP A 222 3.32 -8.35 9.79
CA TRP A 222 4.75 -8.05 9.82
C TRP A 222 5.35 -8.15 11.22
N THR A 223 4.57 -7.88 12.26
CA THR A 223 4.96 -8.18 13.64
C THR A 223 5.16 -9.70 13.81
N SER A 224 4.22 -10.50 13.32
CA SER A 224 4.33 -11.97 13.32
C SER A 224 5.61 -12.45 12.61
N GLN A 225 5.98 -11.85 11.48
CA GLN A 225 7.20 -12.23 10.74
C GLN A 225 8.49 -11.86 11.46
N GLY A 226 8.50 -10.74 12.18
CA GLY A 226 9.63 -10.41 13.05
C GLY A 226 9.84 -11.46 14.14
N TYR A 227 8.76 -11.93 14.78
CA TYR A 227 8.80 -13.00 15.78
C TYR A 227 9.16 -14.37 15.19
N PHE A 228 8.71 -14.65 13.97
CA PHE A 228 9.11 -15.84 13.20
C PHE A 228 10.63 -15.94 13.07
N LEU A 229 11.30 -14.87 12.62
CA LEU A 229 12.77 -14.84 12.49
C LEU A 229 13.51 -14.98 13.83
N LEU A 230 12.87 -14.60 14.94
CA LEU A 230 13.41 -14.78 16.28
C LEU A 230 13.07 -16.15 16.89
N LYS A 231 12.36 -17.02 16.16
CA LYS A 231 11.87 -18.33 16.63
C LYS A 231 10.98 -18.23 17.89
N GLN A 232 10.22 -17.14 18.00
CA GLN A 232 9.29 -16.88 19.10
C GLN A 232 7.88 -17.27 18.67
N THR A 233 7.62 -18.58 18.63
CA THR A 233 6.41 -19.18 18.04
C THR A 233 5.11 -18.69 18.67
N LYS A 234 5.07 -18.53 20.00
CA LYS A 234 3.86 -18.08 20.70
C LYS A 234 3.44 -16.68 20.26
N GLU A 235 4.38 -15.75 20.20
CA GLU A 235 4.14 -14.38 19.76
C GLU A 235 3.83 -14.33 18.27
N GLN A 236 4.57 -15.09 17.46
CA GLN A 236 4.32 -15.23 16.03
C GLN A 236 2.87 -15.67 15.76
N GLU A 237 2.40 -16.75 16.38
CA GLU A 237 1.04 -17.27 16.24
C GLU A 237 -0.01 -16.28 16.72
N LYS A 238 0.23 -15.63 17.87
CA LYS A 238 -0.67 -14.60 18.40
C LYS A 238 -0.93 -13.52 17.36
N TYR A 239 0.12 -12.91 16.81
CA TYR A 239 -0.04 -11.81 15.86
C TYR A 239 -0.61 -12.27 14.50
N LEU A 240 -0.31 -13.50 14.07
CA LEU A 240 -0.93 -14.04 12.86
C LEU A 240 -2.43 -14.30 13.05
N ASN A 241 -2.84 -14.78 14.23
CA ASN A 241 -4.24 -14.94 14.60
C ASN A 241 -4.95 -13.59 14.72
N ASP A 242 -4.29 -12.57 15.29
CA ASP A 242 -4.83 -11.21 15.36
C ASP A 242 -5.07 -10.63 13.94
N ALA A 243 -4.19 -10.92 12.96
CA ALA A 243 -4.42 -10.58 11.57
C ALA A 243 -5.61 -11.35 10.96
N SER A 244 -5.67 -12.67 11.19
CA SER A 244 -6.77 -13.52 10.71
C SER A 244 -8.13 -13.09 11.28
N ALA A 245 -8.17 -12.62 12.53
CA ALA A 245 -9.39 -12.11 13.15
C ALA A 245 -9.92 -10.83 12.49
N ILE A 246 -9.05 -9.99 11.93
CA ILE A 246 -9.45 -8.77 11.20
C ILE A 246 -10.04 -9.17 9.85
N PHE A 247 -9.35 -10.03 9.11
CA PHE A 247 -9.77 -10.49 7.79
C PHE A 247 -9.71 -12.02 7.70
N PRO A 248 -10.77 -12.74 8.15
CA PRO A 248 -10.77 -14.20 8.17
C PRO A 248 -10.56 -14.85 6.80
N ASN A 249 -11.02 -14.15 5.75
CA ASN A 249 -10.88 -14.61 4.37
C ASN A 249 -9.67 -14.00 3.65
N GLY A 250 -8.88 -13.16 4.31
CA GLY A 250 -7.72 -12.51 3.71
C GLY A 250 -6.69 -13.52 3.22
N VAL A 251 -6.28 -13.39 1.96
CA VAL A 251 -5.36 -14.34 1.33
C VAL A 251 -3.94 -14.25 1.88
N PHE A 252 -3.51 -13.05 2.30
CA PHE A 252 -2.11 -12.80 2.66
C PHE A 252 -1.68 -13.52 3.94
N HIS A 253 -2.45 -13.45 5.03
CA HIS A 253 -2.10 -14.15 6.28
C HIS A 253 -2.14 -15.68 6.13
N LYS A 254 -3.00 -16.21 5.23
CA LYS A 254 -3.05 -17.64 4.91
C LYS A 254 -1.77 -18.08 4.23
N MET A 255 -1.36 -17.37 3.18
CA MET A 255 -0.09 -17.61 2.47
C MET A 255 1.11 -17.52 3.42
N VAL A 256 1.14 -16.49 4.28
CA VAL A 256 2.16 -16.34 5.33
C VAL A 256 2.20 -17.56 6.25
N GLY A 257 1.04 -18.05 6.71
CA GLY A 257 0.96 -19.24 7.56
C GLY A 257 1.49 -20.50 6.87
N GLU A 258 1.29 -20.64 5.56
CA GLU A 258 1.84 -21.73 4.75
C GLU A 258 3.35 -21.63 4.59
N LYS A 259 3.87 -20.45 4.25
CA LYS A 259 5.31 -20.17 4.13
C LYS A 259 6.05 -20.41 5.45
N ASN A 260 5.49 -19.96 6.57
CA ASN A 260 6.11 -20.16 7.87
C ASN A 260 6.22 -21.65 8.26
N LYS A 261 5.25 -22.49 7.84
CA LYS A 261 5.35 -23.97 8.03
C LYS A 261 6.48 -24.59 7.23
N LEU A 262 6.88 -23.96 6.12
CA LEU A 262 8.03 -24.36 5.31
C LEU A 262 9.36 -23.78 5.84
N GLY A 263 9.32 -22.95 6.89
CA GLY A 263 10.51 -22.26 7.39
C GLY A 263 10.90 -21.04 6.55
N GLU A 264 9.99 -20.55 5.70
CA GLU A 264 10.21 -19.45 4.77
C GLU A 264 9.49 -18.18 5.22
N LEU A 265 10.05 -17.02 4.87
CA LEU A 265 9.29 -15.76 4.88
C LEU A 265 8.31 -15.72 3.69
N PRO A 266 7.22 -14.93 3.78
CA PRO A 266 6.33 -14.69 2.66
C PRO A 266 7.00 -13.98 1.48
#